data_AF-A0A6A4HQX7-F1
#
_entry.id   AF-A0A6A4HQX7-F1
#
_cell.length_a   1.000
_cell.length_b   1.000
_cell.length_c   1.000
_cell.angle_alpha   90.00
_cell.angle_beta   90.00
_cell.angle_gamma   90.00
#
_symmetry.space_group_name_H-M   'P 1'
#
loop_
_entity.id
_entity.type
_entity.pdbx_description
1 polymer ?
#
loop_
_entity_poly.entity_id
_entity_poly.type
_entity_poly.pdbx_seq_one_letter_code
_entity_poly.pdbx_strand_id
1 'polypeptide(L)'
;MDPKAKRNRNMNAMMDDLMNQKGFVPPVAKDMVDNNMSFAETEAGKILDGDLGELKKQLEETQKAMKEKAEQLERMEENMRQALAKEQEKQEELRQQMLDSDAKHTAALDEMKKENAQKLGDSSNANAAEIRRIEAESTRRMDAMREDSNRRARSLDAQQNNSQGLESKLQERIRASEKERREAQKEREQAKKRLEKAEKLIQRIQEKPKRSKAKKPQMTMEQYLADPGVKAYRAEAKKYAASAKFTPPKWC
;
A
#
# COMPACT_ATOMS: atom_id res chain seq x y z
N MET A 1 -131.96 -101.06 -7.35
CA MET A 1 -132.05 -99.67 -6.82
C MET A 1 -131.74 -98.72 -7.96
N ASP A 2 -132.75 -97.99 -8.43
CA ASP A 2 -132.67 -97.16 -9.64
C ASP A 2 -131.63 -96.02 -9.52
N PRO A 3 -130.70 -95.85 -10.47
CA PRO A 3 -129.66 -94.83 -10.43
C PRO A 3 -130.23 -93.39 -10.51
N LYS A 4 -131.42 -93.22 -11.08
CA LYS A 4 -132.13 -91.92 -11.13
C LYS A 4 -132.55 -91.44 -9.74
N ALA A 5 -132.96 -92.35 -8.85
CA ALA A 5 -133.36 -92.00 -7.50
C ALA A 5 -132.19 -91.53 -6.62
N LYS A 6 -130.98 -92.09 -6.83
CA LYS A 6 -129.76 -91.64 -6.15
C LYS A 6 -129.32 -90.23 -6.61
N ARG A 7 -129.44 -89.94 -7.91
CA ARG A 7 -129.06 -88.63 -8.47
C ARG A 7 -129.95 -87.49 -7.96
N ASN A 8 -131.26 -87.74 -7.84
CA ASN A 8 -132.20 -86.75 -7.31
C ASN A 8 -132.00 -86.47 -5.82
N ARG A 9 -131.62 -87.47 -5.02
CA ARG A 9 -131.28 -87.25 -3.60
C ARG A 9 -130.02 -86.41 -3.42
N ASN A 10 -128.98 -86.65 -4.22
CA ASN A 10 -127.77 -85.83 -4.18
C ASN A 10 -128.02 -84.39 -4.67
N MET A 11 -128.82 -84.20 -5.72
CA MET A 11 -129.19 -82.86 -6.20
C MET A 11 -129.99 -82.07 -5.15
N ASN A 12 -130.94 -82.71 -4.47
CA ASN A 12 -131.71 -82.06 -3.40
C ASN A 12 -130.83 -81.71 -2.20
N ALA A 13 -129.91 -82.59 -1.80
CA ALA A 13 -128.97 -82.31 -0.71
C ALA A 13 -128.01 -81.15 -1.06
N MET A 14 -127.56 -81.08 -2.33
CA MET A 14 -126.68 -80.00 -2.78
C MET A 14 -127.42 -78.66 -2.88
N MET A 15 -128.71 -78.66 -3.26
CA MET A 15 -129.55 -77.47 -3.25
C MET A 15 -129.92 -77.00 -1.84
N ASP A 16 -130.20 -77.91 -0.91
CA ASP A 16 -130.42 -77.54 0.50
C ASP A 16 -129.17 -76.93 1.13
N ASP A 17 -127.97 -77.43 0.78
CA ASP A 17 -126.71 -76.87 1.27
C ASP A 17 -126.39 -75.49 0.65
N LEU A 18 -126.68 -75.31 -0.66
CA LEU A 18 -126.56 -74.01 -1.33
C LEU A 18 -127.53 -72.95 -0.79
N MET A 19 -128.76 -73.35 -0.45
CA MET A 19 -129.78 -72.43 0.10
C MET A 19 -129.52 -72.10 1.58
N ASN A 20 -128.84 -72.98 2.32
CA ASN A 20 -128.49 -72.77 3.73
C ASN A 20 -127.05 -72.29 3.96
N GLN A 21 -126.22 -72.21 2.92
CA GLN A 21 -124.94 -71.51 2.98
C GLN A 21 -125.19 -70.03 3.17
N LYS A 22 -125.11 -69.58 4.43
CA LYS A 22 -125.01 -68.16 4.76
C LYS A 22 -123.85 -67.59 3.92
N GLY A 23 -124.16 -66.66 3.01
CA GLY A 23 -123.16 -66.00 2.18
C GLY A 23 -122.00 -65.52 3.07
N PHE A 24 -120.76 -65.72 2.62
CA PHE A 24 -119.60 -65.27 3.36
C PHE A 24 -119.63 -63.74 3.43
N VAL A 25 -120.09 -63.21 4.56
CA VAL A 25 -120.05 -61.79 4.88
C VAL A 25 -118.80 -61.58 5.73
N PRO A 26 -117.81 -60.78 5.27
CA PRO A 26 -116.65 -60.44 6.05
C PRO A 26 -117.06 -59.93 7.45
N PRO A 27 -116.34 -60.27 8.53
CA PRO A 27 -116.74 -59.94 9.89
C PRO A 27 -117.10 -58.47 10.09
N VAL A 28 -116.33 -57.57 9.47
CA VAL A 28 -116.56 -56.12 9.52
C VAL A 28 -117.89 -55.72 8.85
N ALA A 29 -118.23 -56.34 7.72
CA ALA A 29 -119.51 -56.10 7.05
C ALA A 29 -120.68 -56.70 7.84
N LYS A 30 -120.44 -57.78 8.59
CA LYS A 30 -121.44 -58.38 9.49
C LYS A 30 -121.75 -57.45 10.66
N ASP A 31 -120.74 -56.85 11.29
CA ASP A 31 -120.94 -55.89 12.38
C ASP A 31 -121.65 -54.60 11.93
N MET A 32 -121.40 -54.16 10.69
CA MET A 32 -122.09 -53.00 10.09
C MET A 32 -123.57 -53.29 9.83
N VAL A 33 -123.90 -54.48 9.32
CA VAL A 33 -125.27 -54.89 8.98
C VAL A 33 -126.07 -55.26 10.24
N ASP A 34 -125.48 -56.01 11.17
CA ASP A 34 -126.18 -56.51 12.37
C ASP A 34 -126.44 -55.38 13.39
N ASN A 35 -125.56 -54.38 13.47
CA ASN A 35 -125.70 -53.25 14.42
C ASN A 35 -126.14 -51.94 13.75
N ASN A 36 -126.41 -51.95 12.43
CA ASN A 36 -126.77 -50.78 11.63
C ASN A 36 -125.77 -49.61 11.79
N MET A 37 -124.48 -49.93 11.89
CA MET A 37 -123.39 -48.99 12.13
C MET A 37 -122.56 -48.76 10.86
N SER A 38 -122.02 -47.55 10.72
CA SER A 38 -121.08 -47.24 9.64
C SER A 38 -119.70 -47.85 9.88
N PHE A 39 -118.88 -48.01 8.84
CA PHE A 39 -117.53 -48.58 8.97
C PHE A 39 -116.68 -47.85 10.03
N ALA A 40 -116.80 -46.53 10.12
CA ALA A 40 -116.11 -45.69 11.11
C ALA A 40 -116.48 -46.03 12.57
N GLU A 41 -117.67 -46.59 12.80
CA GLU A 41 -118.14 -46.97 14.13
C GLU A 41 -117.75 -48.39 14.54
N THR A 42 -117.37 -49.24 13.56
CA THR A 42 -116.85 -50.59 13.80
C THR A 42 -115.50 -50.55 14.53
N GLU A 43 -115.17 -51.63 15.26
CA GLU A 43 -113.86 -51.74 15.92
C GLU A 43 -112.70 -51.62 14.93
N ALA A 44 -112.82 -52.22 13.74
CA ALA A 44 -111.83 -52.11 12.67
C ALA A 44 -111.67 -50.67 12.16
N GLY A 45 -112.77 -49.92 11.99
CA GLY A 45 -112.74 -48.51 11.59
C GLY A 45 -112.08 -47.61 12.63
N LYS A 46 -112.40 -47.81 13.92
CA LYS A 46 -111.78 -47.08 15.04
C LYS A 46 -110.28 -47.35 15.17
N ILE A 47 -109.86 -48.61 14.96
CA ILE A 47 -108.43 -48.98 14.94
C ILE A 47 -107.71 -48.24 13.80
N LEU A 48 -108.28 -48.27 12.58
CA LEU A 48 -107.69 -47.58 11.42
C LEU A 48 -107.63 -46.06 11.60
N ASP A 49 -108.66 -45.45 12.19
CA ASP A 49 -108.65 -44.01 12.50
C ASP A 49 -107.60 -43.67 13.56
N GLY A 50 -107.39 -44.56 14.54
CA GLY A 50 -106.29 -44.48 15.52
C GLY A 50 -104.93 -44.53 14.84
N ASP A 51 -104.69 -45.54 14.00
CA ASP A 51 -103.45 -45.72 13.24
C ASP A 51 -103.18 -44.52 12.31
N LEU A 52 -104.20 -43.99 11.65
CA LEU A 52 -104.12 -42.76 10.84
C LEU A 52 -103.73 -41.54 11.67
N GLY A 53 -104.25 -41.43 12.89
CA GLY A 53 -103.91 -40.37 13.83
C GLY A 53 -102.45 -40.46 14.30
N GLU A 54 -101.98 -41.67 14.63
CA GLU A 54 -100.59 -41.92 15.00
C GLU A 54 -99.63 -41.64 13.85
N LEU A 55 -99.94 -42.11 12.64
CA LEU A 55 -99.13 -41.85 11.44
C LEU A 55 -99.04 -40.37 11.12
N LYS A 56 -100.13 -39.60 11.29
CA LYS A 56 -100.09 -38.13 11.12
C LYS A 56 -99.17 -37.47 12.15
N LYS A 57 -99.25 -37.86 13.41
CA LYS A 57 -98.34 -37.35 14.45
C LYS A 57 -96.89 -37.68 14.15
N GLN A 58 -96.59 -38.92 13.75
CA GLN A 58 -95.24 -39.31 13.33
C GLN A 58 -94.76 -38.49 12.11
N LEU A 59 -95.64 -38.23 11.15
CA LEU A 59 -95.30 -37.40 9.99
C LEU A 59 -94.99 -35.95 10.40
N GLU A 60 -95.79 -35.36 11.29
CA GLU A 60 -95.56 -34.00 11.81
C GLU A 60 -94.26 -33.91 12.63
N GLU A 61 -94.01 -34.90 13.50
CA GLU A 61 -92.79 -34.99 14.29
C GLU A 61 -91.55 -35.16 13.40
N THR A 62 -91.61 -36.04 12.41
CA THR A 62 -90.49 -36.23 11.46
C THR A 62 -90.28 -34.99 10.60
N GLN A 63 -91.34 -34.32 10.15
CA GLN A 63 -91.23 -33.08 9.39
C GLN A 63 -90.63 -31.95 10.24
N LYS A 64 -91.01 -31.86 11.53
CA LYS A 64 -90.41 -30.91 12.47
C LYS A 64 -88.93 -31.23 12.73
N ALA A 65 -88.60 -32.49 12.96
CA ALA A 65 -87.22 -32.94 13.16
C ALA A 65 -86.34 -32.67 11.93
N MET A 66 -86.89 -32.83 10.71
CA MET A 66 -86.17 -32.49 9.48
C MET A 66 -85.92 -30.99 9.35
N LYS A 67 -86.89 -30.15 9.69
CA LYS A 67 -86.71 -28.69 9.70
C LYS A 67 -85.66 -28.26 10.71
N GLU A 68 -85.72 -28.79 11.94
CA GLU A 68 -84.71 -28.50 12.97
C GLU A 68 -83.30 -28.94 12.54
N LYS A 69 -83.17 -30.12 11.90
CA LYS A 69 -81.88 -30.56 11.34
C LYS A 69 -81.39 -29.69 10.18
N ALA A 70 -82.29 -29.22 9.32
CA ALA A 70 -81.94 -28.31 8.22
C ALA A 70 -81.42 -26.97 8.77
N GLU A 71 -82.10 -26.39 9.75
CA GLU A 71 -81.64 -25.15 10.42
C GLU A 71 -80.31 -25.34 11.15
N GLN A 72 -80.08 -26.51 11.77
CA GLN A 72 -78.79 -26.83 12.39
C GLN A 72 -77.66 -26.92 11.36
N LEU A 73 -77.92 -27.55 10.21
CA LEU A 73 -76.95 -27.65 9.13
C LEU A 73 -76.63 -26.28 8.54
N GLU A 74 -77.64 -25.43 8.33
CA GLU A 74 -77.44 -24.07 7.82
C GLU A 74 -76.59 -23.22 8.78
N ARG A 75 -76.88 -23.27 10.09
CA ARG A 75 -76.05 -22.60 11.10
C ARG A 75 -74.63 -23.14 11.15
N MET A 76 -74.45 -24.45 10.99
CA MET A 76 -73.13 -25.08 10.96
C MET A 76 -72.34 -24.65 9.73
N GLU A 77 -72.98 -24.60 8.56
CA GLU A 77 -72.37 -24.16 7.31
C GLU A 77 -71.97 -22.68 7.40
N GLU A 78 -72.83 -21.81 7.93
CA GLU A 78 -72.53 -20.40 8.13
C GLU A 78 -71.35 -20.22 9.10
N ASN A 79 -71.32 -20.96 10.21
CA ASN A 79 -70.20 -20.94 11.15
C ASN A 79 -68.90 -21.43 10.51
N MET A 80 -68.93 -22.50 9.71
CA MET A 80 -67.74 -22.97 8.98
C MET A 80 -67.27 -21.93 7.96
N ARG A 81 -68.19 -21.28 7.26
CA ARG A 81 -67.85 -20.24 6.29
C ARG A 81 -67.21 -19.02 6.96
N GLN A 82 -67.73 -18.59 8.10
CA GLN A 82 -67.12 -17.53 8.90
C GLN A 82 -65.76 -17.93 9.48
N ALA A 83 -65.60 -19.18 9.92
CA ALA A 83 -64.33 -19.70 10.43
C ALA A 83 -63.26 -19.71 9.33
N LEU A 84 -63.60 -20.19 8.12
CA LEU A 84 -62.71 -20.19 6.97
C LEU A 84 -62.31 -18.78 6.55
N ALA A 85 -63.26 -17.83 6.51
CA ALA A 85 -62.94 -16.44 6.19
C ALA A 85 -61.96 -15.83 7.20
N LYS A 86 -62.19 -16.02 8.50
CA LYS A 86 -61.28 -15.56 9.57
C LYS A 86 -59.92 -16.23 9.51
N GLU A 87 -59.86 -17.49 9.13
CA GLU A 87 -58.59 -18.22 8.99
C GLU A 87 -57.79 -17.71 7.78
N GLN A 88 -58.46 -17.43 6.66
CA GLN A 88 -57.84 -16.83 5.49
C GLN A 88 -57.27 -15.44 5.79
N GLU A 89 -58.04 -14.56 6.45
CA GLU A 89 -57.55 -13.24 6.88
C GLU A 89 -56.31 -13.36 7.77
N LYS A 90 -56.32 -14.27 8.76
CA LYS A 90 -55.14 -14.50 9.62
C LYS A 90 -53.92 -15.01 8.86
N GLN A 91 -54.11 -15.88 7.87
CA GLN A 91 -53.02 -16.36 7.03
C GLN A 91 -52.44 -15.24 6.16
N GLU A 92 -53.28 -14.36 5.62
CA GLU A 92 -52.84 -13.18 4.86
C GLU A 92 -52.10 -12.18 5.75
N GLU A 93 -52.60 -11.89 6.96
CA GLU A 93 -51.92 -11.04 7.94
C GLU A 93 -50.55 -11.61 8.33
N LEU A 94 -50.48 -12.91 8.62
CA LEU A 94 -49.20 -13.57 8.96
C LEU A 94 -48.22 -13.50 7.78
N ARG A 95 -48.71 -13.75 6.56
CA ARG A 95 -47.89 -13.65 5.35
C ARG A 95 -47.37 -12.22 5.15
N GLN A 96 -48.21 -11.21 5.37
CA GLN A 96 -47.80 -9.81 5.26
C GLN A 96 -46.76 -9.45 6.32
N GLN A 97 -46.95 -9.89 7.57
CA GLN A 97 -45.97 -9.67 8.64
C GLN A 97 -44.61 -10.31 8.33
N MET A 98 -44.59 -11.54 7.77
CA MET A 98 -43.34 -12.16 7.33
C MET A 98 -42.67 -11.33 6.23
N LEU A 99 -43.41 -10.92 5.20
CA LEU A 99 -42.87 -10.11 4.11
C LEU A 99 -42.30 -8.77 4.61
N ASP A 100 -43.01 -8.08 5.50
CA ASP A 100 -42.55 -6.82 6.09
C ASP A 100 -41.32 -7.05 6.98
N SER A 101 -41.26 -8.17 7.71
CA SER A 101 -40.10 -8.52 8.53
C SER A 101 -38.87 -8.84 7.69
N ASP A 102 -39.05 -9.57 6.59
CA ASP A 102 -37.99 -9.91 5.65
C ASP A 102 -37.48 -8.65 4.94
N ALA A 103 -38.39 -7.75 4.53
CA ALA A 103 -38.05 -6.47 3.95
C ALA A 103 -37.23 -5.59 4.92
N LYS A 104 -37.62 -5.54 6.20
CA LYS A 104 -36.85 -4.83 7.23
C LYS A 104 -35.47 -5.46 7.47
N HIS A 105 -35.41 -6.79 7.56
CA HIS A 105 -34.15 -7.50 7.78
C HIS A 105 -33.19 -7.33 6.59
N THR A 106 -33.69 -7.43 5.36
CA THR A 106 -32.89 -7.19 4.15
C THR A 106 -32.40 -5.75 4.06
N ALA A 107 -33.25 -4.75 4.35
CA ALA A 107 -32.84 -3.36 4.42
C ALA A 107 -31.74 -3.12 5.47
N ALA A 108 -31.89 -3.69 6.66
CA ALA A 108 -30.89 -3.59 7.74
C ALA A 108 -29.55 -4.24 7.35
N LEU A 109 -29.58 -5.39 6.66
CA LEU A 109 -28.37 -6.03 6.15
C LEU A 109 -27.66 -5.17 5.10
N ASP A 110 -28.41 -4.54 4.20
CA ASP A 110 -27.82 -3.68 3.18
C ASP A 110 -27.26 -2.38 3.75
N GLU A 111 -27.88 -1.82 4.79
CA GLU A 111 -27.34 -0.70 5.55
C GLU A 111 -26.03 -1.07 6.25
N MET A 112 -26.01 -2.21 6.96
CA MET A 112 -24.79 -2.75 7.57
C MET A 112 -23.66 -3.00 6.57
N LYS A 113 -23.97 -3.49 5.35
CA LYS A 113 -22.98 -3.65 4.28
C LYS A 113 -22.43 -2.30 3.82
N LYS A 114 -23.28 -1.29 3.64
CA LYS A 114 -22.86 0.07 3.26
C LYS A 114 -21.97 0.69 4.32
N GLU A 115 -22.35 0.59 5.59
CA GLU A 115 -21.53 1.09 6.71
C GLU A 115 -20.17 0.38 6.79
N ASN A 116 -20.14 -0.94 6.63
CA ASN A 116 -18.89 -1.69 6.63
C ASN A 116 -18.00 -1.34 5.45
N ALA A 117 -18.58 -1.18 4.25
CA ALA A 117 -17.85 -0.73 3.07
C ALA A 117 -17.27 0.68 3.28
N GLN A 118 -18.03 1.59 3.88
CA GLN A 118 -17.56 2.94 4.22
C GLN A 118 -16.42 2.89 5.24
N LYS A 119 -16.57 2.14 6.34
CA LYS A 119 -15.53 1.98 7.38
C LYS A 119 -14.24 1.37 6.81
N LEU A 120 -14.34 0.40 5.91
CA LEU A 120 -13.19 -0.17 5.20
C LEU A 120 -12.53 0.85 4.27
N GLY A 121 -13.32 1.63 3.52
CA GLY A 121 -12.83 2.73 2.68
C GLY A 121 -12.09 3.79 3.48
N ASP A 122 -12.66 4.24 4.60
CA ASP A 122 -12.07 5.24 5.49
C ASP A 122 -10.79 4.72 6.14
N SER A 123 -10.78 3.46 6.58
CA SER A 123 -9.58 2.82 7.13
C SER A 123 -8.47 2.68 6.09
N SER A 124 -8.82 2.31 4.86
CA SER A 124 -7.86 2.20 3.75
C SER A 124 -7.26 3.57 3.40
N ASN A 125 -8.11 4.60 3.31
CA ASN A 125 -7.67 5.97 3.05
C ASN A 125 -6.78 6.52 4.18
N ALA A 126 -7.15 6.27 5.44
CA ALA A 126 -6.35 6.66 6.60
C ALA A 126 -4.97 5.98 6.59
N ASN A 127 -4.93 4.68 6.31
CA ASN A 127 -3.69 3.93 6.22
C ASN A 127 -2.81 4.41 5.04
N ALA A 128 -3.41 4.66 3.87
CA ALA A 128 -2.70 5.23 2.73
C ALA A 128 -2.14 6.64 3.05
N ALA A 129 -2.88 7.47 3.77
CA ALA A 129 -2.40 8.77 4.23
C ALA A 129 -1.24 8.65 5.22
N GLU A 130 -1.29 7.69 6.14
CA GLU A 130 -0.23 7.40 7.10
C GLU A 130 1.05 6.91 6.39
N ILE A 131 0.93 6.00 5.42
CA ILE A 131 2.06 5.53 4.60
C ILE A 131 2.70 6.72 3.86
N ARG A 132 1.91 7.58 3.21
CA ARG A 132 2.43 8.78 2.54
C ARG A 132 3.15 9.72 3.52
N ARG A 133 2.63 9.84 4.74
CA ARG A 133 3.26 10.66 5.80
C ARG A 133 4.61 10.06 6.22
N ILE A 134 4.68 8.75 6.44
CA ILE A 134 5.90 8.03 6.80
C ILE A 134 6.94 8.14 5.67
N GLU A 135 6.52 7.94 4.42
CA GLU A 135 7.39 8.09 3.24
C GLU A 135 7.93 9.52 3.12
N ALA A 136 7.08 10.54 3.31
CA ALA A 136 7.49 11.93 3.29
C ALA A 136 8.49 12.26 4.41
N GLU A 137 8.27 11.74 5.63
CA GLU A 137 9.20 11.93 6.74
C GLU A 137 10.53 11.22 6.50
N SER A 138 10.49 9.97 6.01
CA SER A 138 11.68 9.20 5.65
C SER A 138 12.51 9.92 4.58
N THR A 139 11.86 10.42 3.53
CA THR A 139 12.50 11.17 2.45
C THR A 139 13.15 12.44 2.98
N ARG A 140 12.46 13.21 3.83
CA ARG A 140 13.02 14.40 4.48
C ARG A 140 14.25 14.08 5.33
N ARG A 141 14.25 12.97 6.06
CA ARG A 141 15.41 12.54 6.85
C ARG A 141 16.59 12.16 5.95
N MET A 142 16.34 11.45 4.85
CA MET A 142 17.37 11.10 3.87
C MET A 142 17.96 12.34 3.21
N ASP A 143 17.13 13.31 2.82
CA ASP A 143 17.59 14.58 2.25
C ASP A 143 18.41 15.38 3.25
N ALA A 144 17.99 15.45 4.52
CA ALA A 144 18.74 16.12 5.58
C ALA A 144 20.11 15.45 5.82
N MET A 145 20.18 14.11 5.85
CA MET A 145 21.45 13.38 5.97
C MET A 145 22.35 13.60 4.75
N ARG A 146 21.78 13.61 3.54
CA ARG A 146 22.53 13.88 2.31
C ARG A 146 23.07 15.31 2.29
N GLU A 147 22.27 16.28 2.73
CA GLU A 147 22.70 17.66 2.86
C GLU A 147 23.83 17.81 3.89
N ASP A 148 23.71 17.17 5.06
CA ASP A 148 24.77 17.18 6.08
C ASP A 148 26.06 16.52 5.57
N SER A 149 25.95 15.38 4.88
CA SER A 149 27.09 14.73 4.24
C SER A 149 27.76 15.65 3.20
N ASN A 150 26.98 16.31 2.35
CA ASN A 150 27.49 17.28 1.38
C ASN A 150 28.17 18.48 2.05
N ARG A 151 27.61 18.99 3.16
CA ARG A 151 28.22 20.09 3.94
C ARG A 151 29.56 19.65 4.53
N ARG A 152 29.65 18.45 5.09
CA ARG A 152 30.91 17.87 5.60
C ARG A 152 31.93 17.68 4.48
N ALA A 153 31.52 17.17 3.33
CA ALA A 153 32.40 17.00 2.17
C ALA A 153 32.99 18.34 1.71
N ARG A 154 32.16 19.38 1.54
CA ARG A 154 32.62 20.73 1.19
C ARG A 154 33.58 21.31 2.25
N SER A 155 33.31 21.06 3.53
CA SER A 155 34.20 21.50 4.62
C SER A 155 35.55 20.79 4.56
N LEU A 156 35.58 19.48 4.28
CA LEU A 156 36.82 18.71 4.14
C LEU A 156 37.61 19.17 2.91
N ASP A 157 36.95 19.36 1.78
CA ASP A 157 37.59 19.88 0.56
C ASP A 157 38.21 21.27 0.81
N ALA A 158 37.50 22.15 1.52
CA ALA A 158 38.02 23.46 1.89
C ALA A 158 39.26 23.36 2.81
N GLN A 159 39.26 22.43 3.77
CA GLN A 159 40.42 22.18 4.64
C GLN A 159 41.61 21.64 3.85
N GLN A 160 41.38 20.68 2.95
CA GLN A 160 42.44 20.09 2.11
C GLN A 160 43.04 21.11 1.14
N ASN A 161 42.21 21.95 0.50
CA ASN A 161 42.71 23.00 -0.39
C ASN A 161 43.53 24.05 0.37
N ASN A 162 43.14 24.40 1.59
CA ASN A 162 43.90 25.29 2.44
C ASN A 162 45.25 24.67 2.88
N SER A 163 45.28 23.38 3.24
CA SER A 163 46.52 22.71 3.62
C SER A 163 47.47 22.56 2.44
N GLN A 164 46.97 22.17 1.26
CA GLN A 164 47.78 22.12 0.03
C GLN A 164 48.34 23.50 -0.36
N GLY A 165 47.54 24.57 -0.20
CA GLY A 165 48.00 25.94 -0.42
C GLY A 165 49.12 26.35 0.54
N LEU A 166 49.05 25.93 1.82
CA LEU A 166 50.11 26.16 2.80
C LEU A 166 51.37 25.34 2.49
N GLU A 167 51.22 24.08 2.10
CA GLU A 167 52.33 23.21 1.68
C GLU A 167 53.06 23.78 0.47
N SER A 168 52.33 24.27 -0.53
CA SER A 168 52.91 24.92 -1.71
C SER A 168 53.71 26.17 -1.33
N LYS A 169 53.17 27.04 -0.48
CA LYS A 169 53.87 28.23 0.05
C LYS A 169 55.11 27.87 0.86
N LEU A 170 55.06 26.79 1.65
CA LEU A 170 56.21 26.29 2.41
C LEU A 170 57.29 25.76 1.46
N GLN A 171 56.93 24.96 0.46
CA GLN A 171 57.87 24.48 -0.56
C GLN A 171 58.53 25.63 -1.32
N GLU A 172 57.77 26.67 -1.68
CA GLU A 172 58.31 27.86 -2.34
C GLU A 172 59.31 28.60 -1.45
N ARG A 173 59.00 28.78 -0.15
CA ARG A 173 59.93 29.36 0.83
C ARG A 173 61.20 28.52 1.00
N ILE A 174 61.08 27.19 1.03
CA ILE A 174 62.24 26.30 1.10
C ILE A 174 63.12 26.48 -0.13
N ARG A 175 62.54 26.46 -1.34
CA ARG A 175 63.28 26.69 -2.59
C ARG A 175 63.96 28.06 -2.62
N ALA A 176 63.27 29.12 -2.18
CA ALA A 176 63.83 30.46 -2.09
C ALA A 176 65.02 30.50 -1.11
N SER A 177 64.87 29.90 0.07
CA SER A 177 65.95 29.81 1.07
C SER A 177 67.14 28.99 0.58
N GLU A 178 66.90 27.87 -0.11
CA GLU A 178 67.98 27.07 -0.72
C GLU A 178 68.74 27.86 -1.79
N LYS A 179 68.02 28.64 -2.61
CA LYS A 179 68.64 29.52 -3.61
C LYS A 179 69.52 30.58 -2.95
N GLU A 180 69.03 31.23 -1.90
CA GLU A 180 69.79 32.22 -1.11
C GLU A 180 71.03 31.58 -0.47
N ARG A 181 70.92 30.37 0.10
CA ARG A 181 72.08 29.63 0.66
C ARG A 181 73.11 29.32 -0.41
N ARG A 182 72.70 28.94 -1.63
CA ARG A 182 73.62 28.70 -2.75
C ARG A 182 74.31 29.98 -3.20
N GLU A 183 73.60 31.11 -3.26
CA GLU A 183 74.17 32.41 -3.60
C GLU A 183 75.17 32.88 -2.53
N ALA A 184 74.80 32.77 -1.25
CA ALA A 184 75.68 33.07 -0.12
C ALA A 184 76.93 32.15 -0.08
N GLN A 185 76.80 30.87 -0.45
CA GLN A 185 77.94 29.96 -0.59
C GLN A 185 78.88 30.40 -1.72
N LYS A 186 78.34 30.76 -2.90
CA LYS A 186 79.14 31.30 -4.01
C LYS A 186 79.87 32.58 -3.59
N GLU A 187 79.20 33.47 -2.88
CA GLU A 187 79.82 34.70 -2.37
C GLU A 187 80.94 34.40 -1.36
N ARG A 188 80.72 33.46 -0.43
CA ARG A 188 81.77 32.99 0.51
C ARG A 188 82.95 32.36 -0.22
N GLU A 189 82.73 31.56 -1.25
CA GLU A 189 83.81 31.01 -2.06
C GLU A 189 84.60 32.08 -2.81
N GLN A 190 83.90 33.09 -3.37
CA GLN A 190 84.57 34.23 -4.01
C GLN A 190 85.36 35.05 -2.99
N ALA A 191 84.82 35.29 -1.79
CA ALA A 191 85.50 35.97 -0.71
C ALA A 191 86.74 35.18 -0.26
N LYS A 192 86.64 33.84 -0.10
CA LYS A 192 87.79 32.97 0.17
C LYS A 192 88.86 33.07 -0.90
N LYS A 193 88.47 33.03 -2.19
CA LYS A 193 89.42 33.21 -3.31
C LYS A 193 90.09 34.59 -3.29
N ARG A 194 89.37 35.65 -2.90
CA ARG A 194 89.94 37.00 -2.73
C ARG A 194 90.93 37.05 -1.56
N LEU A 195 90.59 36.41 -0.44
CA LEU A 195 91.49 36.29 0.72
C LEU A 195 92.75 35.49 0.36
N GLU A 196 92.62 34.34 -0.29
CA GLU A 196 93.76 33.52 -0.71
C GLU A 196 94.69 34.29 -1.67
N LYS A 197 94.12 35.09 -2.59
CA LYS A 197 94.91 35.98 -3.45
C LYS A 197 95.65 37.05 -2.64
N ALA A 198 95.00 37.65 -1.66
CA ALA A 198 95.62 38.64 -0.78
C ALA A 198 96.75 38.03 0.06
N GLU A 199 96.54 36.83 0.62
CA GLU A 199 97.54 36.07 1.37
C GLU A 199 98.76 35.73 0.50
N LYS A 200 98.56 35.25 -0.73
CA LYS A 200 99.66 35.00 -1.69
C LYS A 200 100.44 36.28 -2.01
N LEU A 201 99.76 37.42 -2.09
CA LEU A 201 100.40 38.72 -2.35
C LEU A 201 101.25 39.16 -1.14
N ILE A 202 100.74 38.98 0.08
CA ILE A 202 101.48 39.24 1.32
C ILE A 202 102.70 38.31 1.42
N GLN A 203 102.56 37.01 1.12
CA GLN A 203 103.68 36.07 1.10
C GLN A 203 104.75 36.50 0.08
N ARG A 204 104.38 36.93 -1.14
CA ARG A 204 105.34 37.48 -2.11
C ARG A 204 106.06 38.74 -1.61
N ILE A 205 105.38 39.60 -0.85
CA ILE A 205 106.00 40.80 -0.28
C ILE A 205 106.95 40.44 0.87
N GLN A 206 106.62 39.41 1.65
CA GLN A 206 107.47 38.92 2.75
C GLN A 206 108.66 38.07 2.25
N GLU A 207 108.53 37.40 1.10
CA GLU A 207 109.64 36.80 0.36
C GLU A 207 110.52 37.90 -0.26
N LYS A 208 111.35 38.53 0.58
CA LYS A 208 112.47 39.35 0.09
C LYS A 208 113.29 38.53 -0.89
N PRO A 209 113.52 38.97 -2.14
CA PRO A 209 114.48 38.31 -3.00
C PRO A 209 115.86 38.46 -2.35
N LYS A 210 116.51 37.33 -2.05
CA LYS A 210 117.93 37.25 -1.74
C LYS A 210 118.69 37.82 -2.94
N ARG A 211 118.96 39.13 -2.94
CA ARG A 211 119.83 39.79 -3.93
C ARG A 211 121.26 39.27 -3.73
N SER A 212 121.62 38.25 -4.49
CA SER A 212 123.01 37.88 -4.75
C SER A 212 123.71 39.09 -5.39
N LYS A 213 124.81 39.53 -4.76
CA LYS A 213 125.71 40.54 -5.34
C LYS A 213 126.46 39.90 -6.51
N ALA A 214 125.93 40.00 -7.71
CA ALA A 214 126.66 39.67 -8.93
C ALA A 214 127.80 40.68 -9.13
N LYS A 215 129.05 40.17 -9.18
CA LYS A 215 130.26 40.91 -9.58
C LYS A 215 130.02 41.56 -10.94
N LYS A 216 130.19 42.89 -11.02
CA LYS A 216 130.28 43.59 -12.31
C LYS A 216 131.55 43.12 -13.03
N PRO A 217 131.50 42.80 -14.34
CA PRO A 217 132.69 42.45 -15.10
C PRO A 217 133.62 43.68 -15.17
N GLN A 218 134.87 43.51 -14.75
CA GLN A 218 135.94 44.48 -15.01
C GLN A 218 136.31 44.37 -16.49
N MET A 219 136.13 45.45 -17.26
CA MET A 219 136.64 45.52 -18.64
C MET A 219 138.16 45.50 -18.61
N THR A 220 138.77 44.66 -19.46
CA THR A 220 140.22 44.66 -19.66
C THR A 220 140.64 45.93 -20.39
N MET A 221 141.89 46.38 -20.16
CA MET A 221 142.40 47.63 -20.73
C MET A 221 142.31 47.69 -22.26
N GLU A 222 142.42 46.53 -22.92
CA GLU A 222 142.25 46.39 -24.37
C GLU A 222 140.81 46.67 -24.82
N GLN A 223 139.79 46.27 -24.04
CA GLN A 223 138.39 46.59 -24.33
C GLN A 223 138.09 48.07 -24.10
N TYR A 224 138.69 48.70 -23.09
CA TYR A 224 138.54 50.13 -22.85
C TYR A 224 139.15 50.99 -23.98
N LEU A 225 140.29 50.57 -24.55
CA LEU A 225 140.92 51.24 -25.69
C LEU A 225 140.21 50.99 -27.03
N ALA A 226 139.46 49.90 -27.15
CA ALA A 226 138.63 49.61 -28.32
C ALA A 226 137.27 50.32 -28.30
N ASP A 227 136.85 50.86 -27.15
CA ASP A 227 135.58 51.56 -26.97
C ASP A 227 135.48 52.78 -27.92
N PRO A 228 134.44 52.83 -28.79
CA PRO A 228 134.21 53.95 -29.69
C PRO A 228 134.20 55.32 -28.98
N GLY A 229 133.73 55.38 -27.74
CA GLY A 229 133.70 56.62 -26.94
C GLY A 229 135.11 57.12 -26.57
N VAL A 230 136.02 56.20 -26.23
CA VAL A 230 137.42 56.53 -25.88
C VAL A 230 138.22 56.91 -27.13
N LYS A 231 137.95 56.28 -28.29
CA LYS A 231 138.53 56.69 -29.58
C LYS A 231 138.07 58.09 -30.00
N ALA A 232 136.80 58.42 -29.81
CA ALA A 232 136.27 59.77 -30.08
C ALA A 232 136.96 60.82 -29.20
N TYR A 233 137.09 60.56 -27.89
CA TYR A 233 137.78 61.47 -26.96
C TYR A 233 139.25 61.69 -27.33
N ARG A 234 139.99 60.64 -27.75
CA ARG A 234 141.38 60.77 -28.20
C ARG A 234 141.51 61.60 -29.49
N ALA A 235 140.57 61.45 -30.42
CA ALA A 235 140.54 62.24 -31.66
C ALA A 235 140.23 63.71 -31.37
N GLU A 236 139.37 64.00 -30.40
CA GLU A 236 139.02 65.34 -29.97
C GLU A 236 140.17 66.01 -29.20
N ALA A 237 140.82 65.30 -28.28
CA ALA A 237 142.00 65.79 -27.55
C ALA A 237 143.17 66.16 -28.48
N LYS A 238 143.38 65.42 -29.58
CA LYS A 238 144.38 65.78 -30.60
C LYS A 238 144.04 67.07 -31.35
N LYS A 239 142.76 67.42 -31.53
CA LYS A 239 142.33 68.69 -32.13
C LYS A 239 142.54 69.87 -31.18
N TYR A 240 142.33 69.69 -29.87
CA TYR A 240 142.58 70.73 -28.87
C TYR A 240 144.08 70.99 -28.64
N ALA A 241 144.94 69.96 -28.75
CA ALA A 241 146.39 70.14 -28.65
C ALA A 241 147.01 70.97 -29.80
N ALA A 242 146.37 71.01 -30.98
CA ALA A 242 146.86 71.76 -32.15
C ALA A 242 146.39 73.23 -32.18
N SER A 243 145.44 73.63 -31.33
CA SER A 243 144.82 74.96 -31.35
C SER A 243 145.14 75.83 -30.14
N ALA A 244 145.75 75.27 -29.09
CA ALA A 244 146.19 76.04 -27.92
C ALA A 244 147.58 76.66 -28.18
N LYS A 245 147.60 77.83 -28.83
CA LYS A 245 148.77 78.72 -28.83
C LYS A 245 149.06 79.15 -27.38
N PHE A 246 150.13 78.59 -26.86
CA PHE A 246 150.72 78.89 -25.56
C PHE A 246 151.32 80.30 -25.58
N THR A 247 150.67 81.27 -24.94
CA THR A 247 151.26 82.55 -24.55
C THR A 247 151.53 82.53 -23.04
N PRO A 248 152.79 82.43 -22.58
CA PRO A 248 153.12 82.48 -21.16
C PRO A 248 152.98 83.93 -20.62
N PRO A 249 152.38 84.15 -19.44
CA PRO A 249 152.35 85.47 -18.81
C PRO A 249 153.74 85.85 -18.27
N LYS A 250 154.18 87.07 -18.57
CA LYS A 250 155.38 87.71 -18.04
C LYS A 250 155.20 88.05 -16.55
N TRP A 251 156.26 87.85 -15.79
CA TRP A 251 156.43 88.32 -14.42
C TRP A 251 156.49 89.86 -14.35
N CYS A 252 155.85 90.39 -13.30
CA CYS A 252 156.28 91.54 -12.50
C CYS A 252 156.07 91.16 -11.03
#